data_AF-A0A520IIZ6-F1
#
_entry.id   AF-A0A520IIZ6-F1
#
_cell.length_a   1.000
_cell.length_b   1.000
_cell.length_c   1.000
_cell.angle_alpha   90.00
_cell.angle_beta   90.00
_cell.angle_gamma   90.00
#
_symmetry.space_group_name_H-M   'P 1'
#
loop_
_entity.id
_entity.type
_entity.pdbx_description
1 polymer ?
#
loop_
_entity_poly.entity_id
_entity_poly.type
_entity_poly.pdbx_seq_one_letter_code
_entity_poly.pdbx_strand_id
1 'polypeptide(L)' 'QITSWYSPRLNKDIQVLASVDEKSYTPNGTVKMGDHPVVWTNKSKKAKNIYIFMGHGPELFNNTAYTQLFRNALFWTAKP' A
#
# COMPACT_ATOMS: atom_id res chain seq x y z
N GLN A 1 0.32 11.18 -19.49
CA GLN A 1 0.05 10.12 -18.49
C GLN A 1 1.19 9.11 -18.61
N ILE A 2 1.92 8.81 -17.53
CA ILE A 2 2.98 7.81 -17.58
C ILE A 2 2.30 6.44 -17.43
N THR A 3 1.90 5.82 -18.53
CA THR A 3 1.05 4.62 -18.56
C THR A 3 1.81 3.29 -18.50
N SER A 4 3.05 3.28 -18.01
CA SER A 4 3.91 2.09 -18.08
C SER A 4 4.68 1.84 -16.78
N TRP A 5 3.97 1.76 -15.66
CA TRP A 5 4.49 1.12 -14.46
C TRP A 5 3.59 -0.06 -14.14
N TYR A 6 4.20 -1.23 -13.96
CA TYR A 6 3.54 -2.49 -13.66
C TYR A 6 2.68 -2.33 -12.40
N SER A 7 1.36 -2.15 -12.56
CA SER A 7 0.47 -2.10 -11.40
C SER A 7 0.46 -3.47 -10.73
N PRO A 8 0.67 -3.54 -9.40
CA PRO A 8 0.49 -4.77 -8.63
C PRO A 8 -0.85 -5.48 -8.90
N ARG A 9 -1.91 -4.75 -9.31
CA ARG A 9 -3.21 -5.35 -9.67
C ARG A 9 -3.16 -6.28 -10.87
N LEU A 10 -2.19 -6.12 -11.77
CA LEU A 10 -2.05 -6.97 -12.96
C LEU A 10 -1.58 -8.39 -12.60
N ASN A 11 -1.04 -8.58 -11.40
CA ASN A 11 -0.66 -9.90 -10.91
C ASN A 11 -1.81 -10.52 -10.12
N LYS A 12 -2.37 -11.61 -10.64
CA LYS A 12 -3.48 -12.37 -10.02
C LYS A 12 -3.18 -12.88 -8.60
N ASP A 13 -1.91 -13.08 -8.26
CA ASP A 13 -1.50 -13.55 -6.93
C ASP A 13 -1.34 -12.40 -5.94
N ILE A 14 -1.40 -11.14 -6.39
CA ILE A 14 -1.40 -9.95 -5.54
C ILE A 14 -2.83 -9.61 -5.13
N GLN A 15 -3.03 -9.40 -3.84
CA GLN A 15 -4.24 -8.77 -3.31
C GLN A 15 -3.90 -7.38 -2.80
N VAL A 16 -4.41 -6.36 -3.49
CA VAL A 16 -4.32 -4.96 -3.06
C VAL A 16 -5.29 -4.71 -1.90
N LEU A 17 -4.80 -4.04 -0.86
CA LEU A 17 -5.54 -3.71 0.36
C LEU A 17 -5.83 -2.21 0.48
N ALA A 18 -4.96 -1.35 -0.07
CA ALA A 18 -5.18 0.09 -0.12
C ALA A 18 -4.51 0.73 -1.35
N SER A 19 -5.13 1.79 -1.85
CA SER A 19 -4.65 2.64 -2.94
C SER A 19 -4.76 4.11 -2.54
N VAL A 20 -3.89 4.95 -3.11
CA VAL A 20 -3.97 6.40 -2.93
C VAL A 20 -5.06 6.97 -3.84
N ASP A 21 -5.87 7.87 -3.28
CA ASP A 21 -6.80 8.69 -4.07
C ASP A 21 -6.09 9.98 -4.53
N GLU A 22 -5.49 9.96 -5.72
CA GLU A 22 -4.79 11.12 -6.28
C GLU A 22 -5.72 12.30 -6.62
N LYS A 23 -7.05 12.12 -6.55
CA LYS A 23 -8.02 13.22 -6.70
C LYS A 23 -8.09 14.10 -5.46
N SER A 24 -7.68 13.57 -4.30
CA SER A 24 -7.64 14.31 -3.03
C SER A 24 -6.47 15.29 -2.92
N TYR A 25 -5.49 15.22 -3.84
CA TYR A 25 -4.30 16.07 -3.79
C TYR A 25 -4.62 17.54 -3.98
N THR A 26 -4.01 18.38 -3.14
CA THR A 26 -4.10 19.85 -3.23
C THR A 26 -2.68 20.46 -3.10
N PRO A 27 -2.19 21.22 -4.11
CA PRO A 27 -2.83 21.43 -5.40
C PRO A 27 -2.88 20.13 -6.22
N ASN A 28 -3.83 20.06 -7.15
CA ASN A 28 -3.94 18.92 -8.02
C ASN A 28 -2.76 18.90 -9.01
N GLY A 29 -1.74 18.10 -8.71
CA GLY A 29 -0.55 17.98 -9.55
C GLY A 29 -0.85 17.45 -10.96
N THR A 30 -0.06 17.85 -11.95
CA THR A 30 -0.22 17.42 -13.36
C THR A 30 0.32 16.03 -13.64
N VAL A 31 1.25 15.54 -12.80
CA VAL A 31 1.78 14.18 -12.86
C VAL A 31 0.90 13.27 -12.01
N LYS A 32 0.34 12.24 -12.65
CA LYS A 32 -0.54 11.23 -12.04
C LYS A 32 -0.03 9.84 -12.34
N MET A 33 -0.08 8.96 -11.33
CA MET A 33 0.20 7.53 -11.51
C MET A 33 -1.04 6.77 -11.96
N GLY A 34 -2.24 7.30 -11.71
CA GLY A 34 -3.49 6.62 -12.00
C GLY A 34 -3.82 5.60 -10.91
N ASP A 35 -3.88 4.30 -11.26
CA ASP A 35 -4.04 3.25 -10.25
C ASP A 35 -2.78 3.17 -9.37
N HIS A 36 -2.91 3.60 -8.12
CA HIS A 36 -1.79 3.80 -7.21
C HIS A 36 -1.94 2.92 -5.95
N PRO A 37 -1.79 1.59 -6.05
CA PRO A 37 -1.78 0.71 -4.89
C PRO A 37 -0.54 0.96 -4.02
N VAL A 38 -0.73 0.97 -2.71
CA VAL A 38 0.32 1.27 -1.71
C VAL A 38 0.39 0.25 -0.57
N VAL A 39 -0.62 -0.60 -0.42
CA VAL A 39 -0.61 -1.72 0.52
C VAL A 39 -1.13 -2.97 -0.16
N TRP A 40 -0.39 -4.08 -0.12
CA TRP A 40 -0.80 -5.34 -0.73
C TRP A 40 -0.12 -6.56 -0.11
N THR A 41 -0.67 -7.75 -0.38
CA THR A 41 -0.08 -9.05 -0.04
C THR A 41 0.10 -9.91 -1.30
N ASN A 42 1.12 -10.77 -1.33
CA ASN A 42 1.38 -11.71 -2.42
C ASN A 42 1.10 -13.16 -1.99
N LYS A 43 0.02 -13.74 -2.50
CA LYS A 43 -0.44 -15.10 -2.21
C LYS A 43 0.41 -16.20 -2.87
N SER A 44 1.29 -15.85 -3.81
CA SER A 44 2.23 -16.82 -4.42
C SER A 44 3.32 -17.27 -3.45
N LYS A 45 3.53 -16.56 -2.34
CA LYS A 45 4.57 -16.88 -1.36
C LYS A 45 4.02 -17.83 -0.30
N LYS A 46 4.88 -18.76 0.15
CA LYS A 46 4.55 -19.72 1.20
C LYS A 46 4.27 -19.06 2.56
N ALA A 47 4.90 -17.90 2.83
CA ALA A 47 4.72 -17.14 4.05
C ALA A 47 3.72 -15.99 3.87
N LYS A 48 2.98 -15.66 4.93
CA LYS A 48 2.20 -14.42 5.02
C LYS A 48 3.15 -13.24 4.86
N ASN A 49 2.85 -12.37 3.91
CA ASN A 49 3.64 -11.18 3.61
C ASN A 49 2.71 -10.01 3.37
N ILE A 50 3.16 -8.82 3.73
CA ILE A 50 2.44 -7.57 3.48
C ILE A 50 3.47 -6.50 3.14
N TYR A 51 3.21 -5.77 2.07
CA TYR A 51 3.94 -4.58 1.69
C TYR A 51 3.15 -3.36 2.11
N ILE A 52 3.84 -2.37 2.70
CA ILE A 52 3.29 -1.07 3.08
C ILE A 52 4.24 0.00 2.52
N PHE A 53 3.75 0.86 1.64
CA PHE A 53 4.55 1.92 1.01
C PHE A 53 5.02 2.99 2.00
N MET A 54 4.17 3.37 2.97
CA MET A 54 4.46 4.41 3.94
C MET A 54 5.48 3.94 4.99
N GLY A 55 6.59 4.65 5.14
CA GLY A 55 7.60 4.33 6.15
C GLY A 55 8.85 5.22 6.16
N HIS A 56 8.80 6.41 5.54
CA HIS A 56 10.00 7.24 5.36
C HIS A 56 10.41 8.03 6.61
N GLY A 57 9.48 8.31 7.53
CA GLY A 57 9.73 9.16 8.69
C GLY A 57 9.06 8.67 9.99
N PRO A 58 9.65 8.99 11.15
CA PRO A 58 9.16 8.55 12.46
C PRO A 58 7.81 9.17 12.85
N GLU A 59 7.44 10.32 12.27
CA GLU A 59 6.18 11.02 12.50
C GLU A 59 4.94 10.17 12.18
N LEU A 60 5.09 9.12 11.36
CA LEU A 60 4.04 8.14 11.09
C LEU A 60 3.54 7.46 12.37
N PHE A 61 4.37 7.31 13.41
CA PHE A 61 3.94 6.75 14.70
C PHE A 61 3.05 7.69 15.51
N ASN A 62 2.95 8.97 15.14
CA ASN A 62 1.98 9.90 15.72
C ASN A 62 0.60 9.82 15.04
N ASN A 63 0.48 9.09 13.92
CA ASN A 63 -0.78 8.90 13.22
C ASN A 63 -1.48 7.60 13.68
N THR A 64 -2.68 7.73 14.24
CA THR A 64 -3.46 6.60 14.76
C THR A 64 -3.87 5.61 13.67
N ALA A 65 -4.18 6.08 12.45
CA ALA A 65 -4.50 5.21 11.33
C ALA A 65 -3.29 4.39 10.88
N TYR A 66 -2.10 4.99 10.84
CA TYR A 66 -0.87 4.29 10.50
C TYR A 66 -0.50 3.24 11.56
N THR A 67 -0.50 3.62 12.83
CA THR A 67 -0.17 2.68 13.91
C THR A 67 -1.17 1.52 14.01
N GLN A 68 -2.45 1.77 13.74
CA GLN A 68 -3.47 0.72 13.63
C GLN A 68 -3.21 -0.22 12.45
N LEU A 69 -2.87 0.33 11.27
CA LEU A 69 -2.50 -0.46 10.09
C LEU A 69 -1.28 -1.35 10.40
N PHE A 70 -0.22 -0.76 10.96
CA PHE A 70 1.02 -1.45 11.28
C PHE A 70 0.81 -2.56 12.32
N ARG A 71 0.07 -2.28 13.40
CA ARG A 71 -0.31 -3.27 14.42
C ARG A 71 -1.11 -4.43 13.83
N ASN A 72 -2.09 -4.13 12.97
CA ASN A 72 -2.92 -5.16 12.32
C ASN A 72 -2.11 -6.03 11.37
N ALA A 73 -1.21 -5.41 10.60
CA ALA A 73 -0.30 -6.11 9.70
C ALA A 73 0.56 -7.11 10.47
N LEU A 74 1.19 -6.68 11.58
CA LEU A 74 2.03 -7.53 12.42
C LEU A 74 1.26 -8.71 13.04
N PHE A 75 0.09 -8.46 13.61
CA PHE A 75 -0.69 -9.55 14.21
C PHE A 75 -1.29 -10.48 13.16
N TRP A 76 -1.64 -9.99 11.98
CA TRP A 76 -2.10 -10.84 10.89
C TRP A 76 -0.99 -11.78 10.39
N THR A 77 0.24 -11.26 10.21
CA THR A 77 1.37 -12.08 9.76
C THR A 77 1.84 -13.07 10.82
N ALA A 78 1.78 -12.72 12.11
CA ALA A 78 2.23 -13.57 13.21
C ALA A 78 1.24 -14.68 13.60
N LYS A 79 -0.03 -14.59 13.20
CA LYS A 79 -1.00 -15.66 13.43
C LYS A 79 -0.55 -16.94 12.71
N PRO A 80 -0.75 -18.14 13.30
CA PRO A 80 -0.53 -19.41 12.62
C PRO A 80 -1.29 -19.51 11.28
#